data_AF-A0A8C2UJJ7-F1
#
_entry.id   AF-A0A8C2UJJ7-F1
#
_cell.length_a   1.000
_cell.length_b   1.000
_cell.length_c   1.000
_cell.angle_alpha   90.00
_cell.angle_beta   90.00
_cell.angle_gamma   90.00
#
_symmetry.space_group_name_H-M   'P 1'
#
loop_
_entity.id
_entity.type
_entity.pdbx_description
1 polymer ?
#
loop_
_entity_poly.entity_id
_entity_poly.type
_entity_poly.pdbx_seq_one_letter_code
_entity_poly.pdbx_strand_id
1 'polypeptide(L)'
;MNVVLSRDGQVRAMETTVVSAEKHFGQLCSLLAAHTRKTARLRDAGDRLVKQLIALASSETPELRATLQDVAEDLAKVQDYRQAQAEIKKFKRVQSNEIKQLERLEKLRQKSPSDRQVISQ
;
A
#
# COMPACT_ATOMS: atom_id res chain seq x y z
N MET A 1 -12.14 -47.14 -16.36
CA MET A 1 -13.09 -46.09 -16.80
C MET A 1 -13.44 -45.11 -15.67
N ASN A 2 -13.69 -45.56 -14.43
CA ASN A 2 -14.10 -44.68 -13.31
C ASN A 2 -13.04 -43.66 -12.82
N VAL A 3 -11.74 -43.99 -12.90
CA VAL A 3 -10.65 -43.09 -12.46
C VAL A 3 -10.50 -41.86 -13.37
N VAL A 4 -10.74 -42.03 -14.67
CA VAL A 4 -10.67 -40.93 -15.66
C VAL A 4 -11.81 -39.94 -15.44
N LEU A 5 -13.04 -40.44 -15.23
CA LEU A 5 -14.21 -39.61 -14.90
C LEU A 5 -14.04 -38.86 -13.57
N SER A 6 -13.40 -39.47 -12.58
CA SER A 6 -13.07 -38.83 -11.30
C SER A 6 -12.05 -37.70 -11.45
N ARG A 7 -11.03 -37.89 -12.30
CA ARG A 7 -10.02 -36.87 -12.58
C ARG A 7 -10.62 -35.69 -13.33
N ASP A 8 -11.48 -35.93 -14.31
CA ASP A 8 -12.17 -34.87 -15.05
C ASP A 8 -13.10 -34.04 -14.16
N GLY A 9 -13.76 -34.68 -13.18
CA GLY A 9 -14.54 -33.98 -12.16
C GLY A 9 -13.70 -33.05 -11.28
N GLN A 10 -12.51 -33.51 -10.86
CA GLN A 10 -11.57 -32.70 -10.07
C GLN A 10 -11.00 -31.52 -10.86
N VAL A 11 -10.66 -31.73 -12.14
CA VAL A 11 -10.15 -30.66 -13.02
C VAL A 11 -11.20 -29.56 -13.18
N ARG A 12 -12.46 -29.92 -13.47
CA ARG A 12 -13.56 -28.93 -13.58
C ARG A 12 -13.81 -28.15 -12.29
N ALA A 13 -13.72 -28.81 -11.14
CA ALA A 13 -13.85 -28.14 -9.85
C ALA A 13 -12.71 -27.14 -9.61
N MET A 14 -11.49 -27.51 -9.99
CA MET A 14 -10.32 -26.63 -9.90
C MET A 14 -10.43 -25.43 -10.85
N GLU A 15 -10.84 -25.64 -12.11
CA GLU A 15 -11.07 -24.56 -13.09
C GLU A 15 -12.12 -23.56 -12.57
N THR A 16 -13.24 -24.04 -12.03
CA THR A 16 -14.29 -23.18 -11.46
C THR A 16 -13.76 -22.36 -10.29
N THR A 17 -12.89 -22.96 -9.46
CA THR A 17 -12.26 -22.30 -8.32
C THR A 17 -11.29 -21.20 -8.79
N VAL A 18 -10.48 -21.49 -9.81
CA VAL A 18 -9.55 -20.52 -10.41
C VAL A 18 -10.31 -19.34 -11.02
N VAL A 19 -11.33 -19.60 -11.85
CA VAL A 19 -12.16 -18.54 -12.46
C VAL A 19 -12.84 -17.68 -11.39
N SER A 20 -13.35 -18.32 -10.32
CA SER A 20 -13.92 -17.58 -9.18
C SER A 20 -12.87 -16.70 -8.50
N ALA A 21 -11.68 -17.24 -8.23
CA ALA A 21 -10.59 -16.49 -7.61
C ALA A 21 -10.17 -15.30 -8.48
N GLU A 22 -9.98 -15.51 -9.79
CA GLU A 22 -9.65 -14.46 -10.76
C GLU A 22 -10.68 -13.32 -10.76
N LYS A 23 -11.98 -13.65 -10.73
CA LYS A 23 -13.04 -12.66 -10.63
C LYS A 23 -12.93 -11.83 -9.35
N HIS A 24 -12.73 -12.48 -8.20
CA HIS A 24 -12.58 -11.79 -6.92
C HIS A 24 -11.33 -10.91 -6.88
N PHE A 25 -10.21 -11.39 -7.40
CA PHE A 25 -8.99 -10.59 -7.53
C PHE A 25 -9.19 -9.39 -8.46
N GLY A 26 -9.89 -9.56 -9.57
CA GLY A 26 -10.26 -8.44 -10.45
C GLY A 26 -11.10 -7.36 -9.75
N GLN A 27 -12.06 -7.77 -8.91
CA GLN A 27 -12.85 -6.85 -8.09
C GLN A 27 -11.99 -6.13 -7.05
N LEU A 28 -11.10 -6.85 -6.35
CA LEU A 28 -10.17 -6.27 -5.37
C LEU A 28 -9.22 -5.26 -6.02
N CYS A 29 -8.64 -5.58 -7.17
CA CYS A 29 -7.78 -4.68 -7.93
C CYS A 29 -8.53 -3.38 -8.32
N SER A 30 -9.78 -3.51 -8.76
CA SER A 30 -10.62 -2.36 -9.12
C SER A 30 -10.90 -1.47 -7.91
N LEU A 31 -11.21 -2.07 -6.76
CA LEU A 31 -11.43 -1.35 -5.49
C LEU A 31 -10.16 -0.65 -5.00
N LEU A 32 -9.01 -1.32 -5.03
CA LEU A 32 -7.73 -0.75 -4.65
C LEU A 32 -7.37 0.44 -5.54
N ALA A 33 -7.52 0.31 -6.86
CA ALA A 33 -7.27 1.40 -7.80
C ALA A 33 -8.20 2.60 -7.54
N ALA A 34 -9.48 2.35 -7.26
CA ALA A 34 -10.41 3.41 -6.88
C ALA A 34 -10.01 4.10 -5.58
N HIS A 35 -9.55 3.34 -4.58
CA HIS A 35 -9.06 3.88 -3.32
C HIS A 35 -7.81 4.76 -3.52
N THR A 36 -6.79 4.28 -4.25
CA THR A 36 -5.58 5.06 -4.57
C THR A 36 -5.92 6.37 -5.27
N ARG A 37 -6.86 6.36 -6.23
CA ARG A 37 -7.32 7.58 -6.91
C ARG A 37 -8.03 8.53 -5.95
N LYS A 38 -8.89 8.04 -5.04
CA LYS A 38 -9.55 8.88 -4.02
C LYS A 38 -8.52 9.55 -3.10
N THR A 39 -7.49 8.81 -2.68
CA THR A 39 -6.42 9.36 -1.84
C THR A 39 -5.61 10.43 -2.59
N ALA A 40 -5.31 10.23 -3.87
CA ALA A 40 -4.66 11.25 -4.69
C ALA A 40 -5.50 12.52 -4.80
N ARG A 41 -6.80 12.38 -5.15
CA ARG A 41 -7.73 13.51 -5.26
C ARG A 41 -7.90 14.28 -3.95
N LEU A 42 -7.84 13.61 -2.80
CA LEU A 42 -7.91 14.28 -1.50
C LEU A 42 -6.68 15.18 -1.26
N ARG A 43 -5.49 14.76 -1.72
CA ARG A 43 -4.29 15.61 -1.67
C ARG A 43 -4.44 16.81 -2.59
N ASP A 44 -4.82 16.58 -3.86
CA ASP A 44 -5.01 17.65 -4.83
C ASP A 44 -6.04 18.70 -4.35
N ALA A 45 -7.11 18.24 -3.69
CA ALA A 45 -8.12 19.12 -3.10
C ALA A 45 -7.55 19.95 -1.93
N GLY A 46 -6.74 19.35 -1.05
CA GLY A 46 -6.07 20.09 0.02
C GLY A 46 -5.08 21.12 -0.53
N ASP A 47 -4.28 20.77 -1.53
CA ASP A 47 -3.32 21.69 -2.16
C ASP A 47 -4.04 22.88 -2.82
N ARG A 48 -5.20 22.62 -3.43
CA ARG A 48 -6.05 23.67 -3.99
C ARG A 48 -6.60 24.60 -2.91
N LEU A 49 -7.05 24.06 -1.77
CA LEU A 49 -7.55 24.85 -0.65
C LEU A 49 -6.44 25.73 -0.06
N VAL A 50 -5.25 25.18 0.18
CA VAL A 50 -4.08 25.94 0.64
C VAL A 50 -3.78 27.11 -0.31
N LYS A 51 -3.74 26.85 -1.62
CA LYS A 51 -3.52 27.90 -2.63
C LYS A 51 -4.61 28.99 -2.60
N GLN A 52 -5.87 28.61 -2.44
CA GLN A 52 -6.98 29.57 -2.37
C GLN A 52 -6.94 30.40 -1.09
N LEU A 53 -6.59 29.80 0.06
CA LEU A 53 -6.43 30.52 1.32
C LEU A 53 -5.33 31.57 1.23
N ILE A 54 -4.18 31.22 0.65
CA ILE A 54 -3.06 32.15 0.45
C ILE A 54 -3.45 33.28 -0.51
N ALA A 55 -4.15 32.96 -1.60
CA ALA A 55 -4.64 33.96 -2.55
C ALA A 55 -5.63 34.93 -1.90
N LEU A 56 -6.58 34.42 -1.10
CA LEU A 56 -7.53 35.24 -0.36
C LEU A 56 -6.81 36.12 0.67
N ALA A 57 -5.89 35.57 1.45
CA ALA A 57 -5.13 36.31 2.47
C ALA A 57 -4.43 37.56 1.90
N SER A 58 -4.02 37.51 0.63
CA SER A 58 -3.32 38.61 -0.06
C SER A 58 -4.20 39.86 -0.24
N SER A 59 -5.52 39.73 -0.26
CA SER A 59 -6.47 40.86 -0.38
C SER A 59 -7.10 41.32 0.95
N GLU A 60 -6.85 40.61 2.05
CA GLU A 60 -7.51 40.86 3.34
C GLU A 60 -6.70 41.80 4.26
N THR A 61 -7.34 42.23 5.36
CA THR A 61 -6.70 43.01 6.42
C THR A 61 -5.54 42.25 7.07
N PRO A 62 -4.57 42.93 7.69
CA PRO A 62 -3.40 42.27 8.28
C PRO A 62 -3.75 41.14 9.27
N GLU A 63 -4.76 41.34 10.11
CA GLU A 63 -5.19 40.38 11.13
C GLU A 63 -5.82 39.13 10.46
N LEU A 64 -6.67 39.33 9.46
CA LEU A 64 -7.30 38.23 8.73
C LEU A 64 -6.31 37.52 7.81
N ARG A 65 -5.37 38.25 7.20
CA ARG A 65 -4.28 37.68 6.41
C ARG A 65 -3.44 36.73 7.23
N ALA A 66 -3.01 37.14 8.43
CA ALA A 66 -2.21 36.30 9.31
C ALA A 66 -2.95 35.01 9.66
N THR A 67 -4.21 35.11 10.10
CA THR A 67 -5.01 33.92 10.44
C THR A 67 -5.25 33.00 9.23
N LEU A 68 -5.49 33.53 8.04
CA LEU A 68 -5.62 32.72 6.82
C LEU A 68 -4.31 32.03 6.41
N GLN A 69 -3.16 32.67 6.64
CA GLN A 69 -1.85 32.07 6.41
C GLN A 69 -1.59 30.93 7.41
N ASP A 70 -1.89 31.13 8.69
CA ASP A 70 -1.76 30.10 9.72
C ASP A 70 -2.63 28.88 9.39
N VAL A 71 -3.89 29.11 8.99
CA VAL A 71 -4.80 28.02 8.57
C VAL A 71 -4.27 27.28 7.34
N ALA A 72 -3.70 28.00 6.37
CA ALA A 72 -3.11 27.38 5.18
C ALA A 72 -1.89 26.51 5.54
N GLU A 73 -1.03 27.00 6.45
CA GLU A 73 0.13 26.26 6.94
C GLU A 73 -0.28 25.00 7.72
N ASP A 74 -1.24 25.12 8.63
CA ASP A 74 -1.73 23.99 9.41
C ASP A 74 -2.43 22.94 8.54
N LEU A 75 -3.16 23.37 7.51
CA LEU A 75 -3.75 22.45 6.53
C LEU A 75 -2.66 21.68 5.77
N ALA A 76 -1.59 22.36 5.33
CA ALA A 76 -0.45 21.72 4.68
C ALA A 76 0.23 20.69 5.61
N LYS A 77 0.47 21.04 6.88
CA LYS A 77 1.01 20.10 7.90
C LYS A 77 0.13 18.86 8.06
N VAL A 78 -1.20 19.01 8.05
CA VAL A 78 -2.13 17.86 8.12
C VAL A 78 -2.00 16.96 6.89
N GLN A 79 -1.80 17.53 5.70
CA GLN A 79 -1.58 16.75 4.47
C GLN A 79 -0.26 15.97 4.55
N ASP A 80 0.82 16.60 5.00
CA ASP A 80 2.14 15.98 5.15
C ASP A 80 2.12 14.86 6.19
N TYR A 81 1.49 15.09 7.34
CA TYR A 81 1.35 14.07 8.39
C TYR A 81 0.62 12.82 7.87
N ARG A 82 -0.47 13.00 7.12
CA ARG A 82 -1.22 11.89 6.50
C ARG A 82 -0.34 11.12 5.51
N GLN A 83 0.48 11.82 4.73
CA GLN A 83 1.40 11.19 3.78
C GLN A 83 2.52 10.42 4.49
N ALA A 84 3.12 11.02 5.53
CA ALA A 84 4.14 10.36 6.34
C ALA A 84 3.62 9.07 6.99
N GLN A 85 2.39 9.08 7.54
CA GLN A 85 1.76 7.87 8.07
C GLN A 85 1.60 6.76 7.02
N ALA A 86 1.28 7.12 5.76
CA ALA A 86 1.15 6.14 4.68
C ALA A 86 2.50 5.50 4.34
N GLU A 87 3.58 6.29 4.27
CA GLU A 87 4.93 5.79 4.02
C GLU A 87 5.45 4.92 5.17
N ILE A 88 5.21 5.30 6.42
CA ILE A 88 5.55 4.47 7.60
C ILE A 88 4.87 3.10 7.53
N LYS A 89 3.58 3.05 7.13
CA LYS A 89 2.86 1.79 6.96
C LYS A 89 3.47 0.91 5.86
N LYS A 90 3.88 1.50 4.73
CA LYS A 90 4.58 0.78 3.66
C LYS A 90 5.92 0.23 4.14
N PHE A 91 6.71 1.06 4.82
CA PHE A 91 8.01 0.66 5.38
C PHE A 91 7.87 -0.50 6.37
N LYS A 92 6.91 -0.43 7.31
CA LYS A 92 6.62 -1.52 8.24
C LYS A 92 6.25 -2.82 7.52
N ARG A 93 5.53 -2.74 6.40
CA ARG A 93 5.19 -3.93 5.59
C ARG A 93 6.42 -4.53 4.92
N VAL A 94 7.30 -3.69 4.36
CA VAL A 94 8.56 -4.13 3.76
C VAL A 94 9.46 -4.78 4.82
N GLN A 95 9.68 -4.10 5.94
CA GLN A 95 10.44 -4.63 7.07
C GLN A 95 9.89 -5.98 7.56
N SER A 96 8.57 -6.12 7.70
CA SER A 96 7.94 -7.39 8.10
C SER A 96 8.23 -8.53 7.10
N ASN A 97 8.25 -8.22 5.81
CA ASN A 97 8.59 -9.20 4.79
C ASN A 97 10.07 -9.59 4.86
N GLU A 98 10.98 -8.64 5.04
CA GLU A 98 12.42 -8.89 5.18
C GLU A 98 12.72 -9.77 6.40
N ILE A 99 12.11 -9.48 7.55
CA ILE A 99 12.24 -10.30 8.76
C ILE A 99 11.82 -11.75 8.47
N LYS A 100 10.67 -11.95 7.82
CA LYS A 100 10.19 -13.29 7.45
C LYS A 100 11.14 -14.02 6.49
N GLN A 101 11.80 -13.30 5.58
CA GLN A 101 12.79 -13.89 4.68
C GLN A 101 14.06 -14.30 5.43
N LEU A 102 14.54 -13.46 6.35
CA LEU A 102 15.69 -13.76 7.20
C LEU A 102 15.41 -14.99 8.08
N GLU A 103 14.24 -15.07 8.71
CA GLU A 103 13.83 -16.26 9.48
C GLU A 103 13.80 -17.54 8.64
N ARG A 104 13.36 -17.46 7.38
CA ARG A 104 13.37 -18.59 6.45
C ARG A 104 14.80 -19.00 6.09
N LEU A 105 15.66 -18.02 5.79
CA LEU A 105 17.07 -18.25 5.48
C LEU A 105 17.78 -18.93 6.66
N GLU A 106 17.52 -18.48 7.88
CA GLU A 106 18.08 -19.07 9.09
C GLU A 106 17.63 -20.53 9.27
N LYS A 107 16.34 -20.82 9.08
CA LYS A 107 15.81 -22.20 9.12
C LYS A 107 16.46 -23.09 8.06
N LEU A 108 16.74 -22.57 6.87
CA LEU A 108 17.46 -23.31 5.82
C LEU A 108 18.92 -23.56 6.24
N ARG A 109 19.62 -22.55 6.78
CA ARG A 109 20.99 -22.67 7.30
C ARG A 109 21.14 -23.58 8.51
N GLN A 110 20.07 -23.83 9.25
CA GLN A 110 20.06 -24.84 10.33
C GLN A 110 19.86 -26.26 9.80
N LYS A 111 19.18 -26.44 8.66
CA LYS A 111 18.93 -27.76 8.05
C LYS A 111 20.14 -28.34 7.29
N SER A 112 21.05 -27.48 6.81
CA SER A 112 22.29 -27.90 6.14
C SER A 112 23.52 -27.27 6.81
N PRO A 113 24.12 -27.91 7.82
CA PRO A 113 25.29 -27.38 8.53
C PRO A 113 26.57 -27.38 7.67
N SER A 114 26.71 -28.34 6.76
CA SER A 114 27.92 -28.58 5.96
C SER A 114 28.21 -27.50 4.92
N ASP A 115 27.17 -26.84 4.38
CA ASP A 115 27.33 -25.72 3.44
C ASP A 115 27.96 -24.46 4.08
N ARG A 116 28.10 -24.43 5.43
CA ARG A 116 28.78 -23.34 6.15
C ARG A 116 30.29 -23.32 5.94
N GLN A 117 30.93 -24.45 5.70
CA GLN A 117 32.40 -24.56 5.66
C GLN A 117 33.00 -24.23 4.29
N VAL A 118 32.20 -24.27 3.21
CA VAL A 118 32.71 -24.08 1.85
C VAL A 118 32.91 -22.60 1.49
N ILE A 119 32.28 -21.66 2.21
CA ILE A 119 32.35 -20.22 1.93
C ILE A 119 33.56 -19.54 2.64
N SER A 120 34.32 -20.26 3.48
CA SER A 120 35.48 -19.70 4.19
C SER A 120 36.85 -20.08 3.60
N GLN A 121 36.92 -20.47 2.32
CA GLN A 121 38.19 -20.69 1.62
C GLN A 121 38.37 -19.70 0.47
#